data_AF-A0A416ENV1-F1
#
_entry.id   AF-A0A416ENV1-F1
#
_cell.length_a   1.000
_cell.length_b   1.000
_cell.length_c   1.000
_cell.angle_alpha   90.00
_cell.angle_beta   90.00
_cell.angle_gamma   90.00
#
_symmetry.space_group_name_H-M   'P 1'
#
loop_
_entity.id
_entity.type
_entity.pdbx_description
1 polymer ?
#
loop_
_entity_poly.entity_id
_entity_poly.type
_entity_poly.pdbx_seq_one_letter_code
_entity_poly.pdbx_strand_id
1 'polypeptide(L)' 'MLKKINNFINILMGTFTCVFIGGAVYKYFDYKNHPDLYAMQSAPWYTGIQIAGMALMIVLIICVIIKIIIRWKMD' A
#
# COMPACT_ATOMS: atom_id res chain seq x y z
N MET A 1 -1.59 -11.95 24.84
CA MET A 1 -1.10 -10.72 24.16
C MET A 1 -0.91 -10.88 22.66
N LEU A 2 -0.30 -11.97 22.19
CA LEU A 2 0.05 -12.16 20.77
C LEU A 2 -1.15 -12.15 19.80
N LYS A 3 -2.32 -12.65 20.24
CA LYS A 3 -3.58 -12.56 19.47
C LYS A 3 -4.04 -11.11 19.22
N LYS A 4 -3.84 -10.20 20.19
CA LYS A 4 -4.12 -8.76 20.03
C LYS A 4 -3.14 -8.10 19.06
N ILE A 5 -1.84 -8.42 19.16
CA ILE A 5 -0.80 -7.93 18.24
C ILE A 5 -1.09 -8.38 16.81
N ASN A 6 -1.45 -9.65 16.62
CA ASN A 6 -1.81 -10.18 15.31
C ASN A 6 -3.04 -9.47 14.71
N ASN A 7 -4.06 -9.18 15.53
CA ASN A 7 -5.23 -8.44 15.10
C ASN A 7 -4.88 -6.99 14.73
N PHE A 8 -4.02 -6.34 15.52
CA PHE A 8 -3.52 -5.00 15.23
C PHE A 8 -2.75 -4.95 13.90
N ILE A 9 -1.85 -5.90 13.65
CA ILE A 9 -1.11 -5.99 12.38
C ILE A 9 -2.08 -6.21 11.21
N ASN A 10 -3.12 -7.04 11.36
CA ASN A 10 -4.13 -7.23 10.31
C ASN A 10 -4.89 -5.93 9.99
N ILE A 11 -5.31 -5.19 11.01
CA ILE A 11 -5.99 -3.89 10.82
C ILE A 11 -5.05 -2.93 10.09
N LEU A 12 -3.79 -2.86 10.53
CA LEU A 12 -2.76 -2.01 9.92
C LEU A 12 -2.54 -2.35 8.43
N MET A 13 -2.39 -3.64 8.09
CA MET A 13 -2.26 -4.08 6.70
C MET A 13 -3.48 -3.69 5.86
N GLY A 14 -4.69 -3.86 6.41
CA GLY A 14 -5.95 -3.50 5.75
C GLY A 14 -6.07 -2.00 5.49
N THR A 15 -5.75 -1.16 6.48
CA THR A 15 -5.83 0.30 6.33
C THR A 15 -4.85 0.82 5.29
N PHE A 16 -3.59 0.37 5.32
CA PHE A 16 -2.61 0.76 4.30
C PHE A 16 -3.03 0.35 2.89
N THR A 17 -3.58 -0.86 2.75
CA THR A 17 -4.07 -1.35 1.46
C THR A 17 -5.26 -0.52 0.96
N CYS A 18 -6.23 -0.22 1.83
CA CYS A 18 -7.38 0.63 1.49
C CYS A 18 -6.96 2.04 1.07
N VAL A 19 -6.06 2.69 1.82
CA VAL A 19 -5.57 4.04 1.50
C VAL A 19 -4.86 4.06 0.15
N PHE A 20 -4.05 3.02 -0.14
CA PHE A 20 -3.39 2.91 -1.43
C PHE A 20 -4.38 2.75 -2.58
N ILE A 21 -5.36 1.86 -2.45
CA ILE A 21 -6.40 1.67 -3.48
C ILE A 21 -7.16 2.98 -3.71
N GLY A 22 -7.58 3.66 -2.64
CA GLY A 22 -8.28 4.95 -2.74
C GLY A 22 -7.45 6.01 -3.45
N GLY A 23 -6.16 6.14 -3.08
CA GLY A 23 -5.24 7.08 -3.74
C GLY A 23 -4.96 6.74 -5.20
N ALA A 24 -4.86 5.46 -5.55
CA ALA A 24 -4.67 5.00 -6.92
C ALA A 24 -5.90 5.31 -7.79
N VAL A 25 -7.11 5.03 -7.28
CA VAL A 25 -8.37 5.35 -7.97
C VAL A 25 -8.52 6.86 -8.14
N TYR A 26 -8.22 7.64 -7.11
CA TYR A 26 -8.26 9.10 -7.19
C TYR A 26 -7.34 9.63 -8.30
N LYS A 27 -6.07 9.19 -8.34
CA LYS A 27 -5.11 9.60 -9.37
C LYS A 27 -5.54 9.19 -10.77
N TYR A 28 -6.19 8.05 -10.92
CA TYR A 28 -6.74 7.62 -12.20
C TYR A 28 -7.85 8.56 -12.69
N PHE A 29 -8.79 8.92 -11.82
CA PHE A 29 -9.85 9.87 -12.16
C PHE A 29 -9.31 11.26 -12.44
N ASP A 30 -8.34 11.72 -11.65
CA ASP A 30 -7.69 13.01 -11.83
C ASP A 30 -6.99 13.11 -13.19
N TYR A 31 -6.23 12.07 -13.58
CA TYR A 31 -5.63 11.97 -14.91
C TYR A 31 -6.67 12.01 -16.04
N LYS A 32 -7.81 11.33 -15.87
CA LYS A 32 -8.86 11.30 -16.89
C LYS A 32 -9.53 12.66 -17.08
N ASN A 33 -9.66 13.44 -16.00
CA ASN A 33 -10.31 14.75 -16.04
C ASN A 33 -9.36 15.88 -16.46
N HIS A 34 -8.05 15.72 -16.22
CA HIS A 34 -7.03 16.73 -16.48
C HIS A 34 -5.79 16.15 -17.18
N PRO A 35 -5.93 15.52 -18.36
CA PRO A 35 -4.82 14.83 -19.02
C PRO A 35 -3.67 15.78 -19.41
N ASP A 36 -3.99 17.03 -19.71
CA ASP A 36 -3.09 18.11 -20.09
C ASP A 36 -2.06 18.46 -19.00
N LEU A 37 -2.42 18.37 -17.72
CA LEU A 37 -1.48 18.57 -16.60
C LEU A 37 -0.39 17.50 -16.56
N TYR A 38 -0.75 16.27 -16.93
CA TYR A 38 0.17 15.14 -16.95
C TYR A 38 0.95 15.05 -18.27
N ALA A 39 0.40 15.59 -19.36
CA ALA A 39 1.10 15.70 -20.65
C ALA A 39 2.29 16.68 -20.59
N MET A 40 2.26 17.66 -19.69
CA MET A 40 3.39 18.55 -19.43
C MET A 40 4.53 17.87 -18.65
N GLN A 41 4.26 16.75 -17.98
CA GLN A 41 5.25 16.03 -17.19
C GLN A 41 5.98 14.99 -18.04
N SER A 42 7.31 14.95 -17.95
CA SER A 42 8.12 13.95 -18.66
C SER A 42 7.89 12.52 -18.17
N ALA A 43 7.38 12.37 -16.94
CA ALA A 43 7.12 11.06 -16.33
C ALA A 43 5.66 10.63 -16.54
N PRO A 44 5.39 9.34 -16.81
CA PRO A 44 4.02 8.84 -16.91
C PRO A 44 3.20 9.08 -15.65
N TRP A 45 1.91 9.41 -15.80
CA TRP A 45 0.98 9.70 -14.69
C TRP A 45 0.88 8.57 -13.65
N TYR A 46 1.06 7.32 -14.07
CA TYR A 46 0.98 6.14 -13.19
C TYR A 46 2.27 5.88 -12.40
N THR A 47 3.38 6.57 -12.69
CA THR A 47 4.68 6.33 -12.04
C THR A 47 4.59 6.51 -10.53
N GLY A 48 3.85 7.53 -10.06
CA GLY A 48 3.63 7.74 -8.63
C GLY A 48 2.80 6.63 -7.97
N ILE A 49 1.90 5.98 -8.72
CA ILE A 49 1.13 4.83 -8.23
C ILE A 49 2.04 3.60 -8.13
N GLN A 50 2.93 3.40 -9.10
CA GLN A 50 3.90 2.29 -9.08
C GLN A 50 4.87 2.37 -7.91
N ILE A 51 5.46 3.55 -7.66
CA ILE A 51 6.39 3.76 -6.54
C ILE A 51 5.66 3.53 -5.21
N ALA A 52 4.47 4.11 -5.04
CA ALA A 52 3.66 3.90 -3.84
C ALA A 52 3.26 2.42 -3.66
N GLY A 53 2.96 1.71 -4.75
CA GLY A 53 2.64 0.29 -4.73
C GLY A 53 3.82 -0.58 -4.33
N MET A 54 5.03 -0.25 -4.82
CA MET A 54 6.27 -0.93 -4.41
C MET A 54 6.57 -0.70 -2.94
N ALA A 55 6.42 0.54 -2.45
CA ALA A 55 6.57 0.86 -1.04
C ALA A 55 5.56 0.10 -0.17
N LEU A 56 4.28 0.06 -0.58
CA LEU A 56 3.25 -0.71 0.11
C LEU A 56 3.60 -2.20 0.16
N MET A 57 4.03 -2.79 -0.95
CA MET A 57 4.43 -4.19 -1.02
C MET A 57 5.55 -4.51 -0.01
N ILE A 58 6.57 -3.66 0.08
CA ILE A 58 7.66 -3.82 1.05
C ILE A 58 7.11 -3.80 2.49
N VAL A 59 6.25 -2.84 2.82
CA VAL A 59 5.62 -2.74 4.15
C VAL A 59 4.79 -3.99 4.48
N LEU A 60 3.98 -4.47 3.54
CA LEU A 60 3.16 -5.67 3.72
C LEU A 60 4.02 -6.92 3.90
N ILE A 61 5.12 -7.06 3.16
CA ILE A 61 6.07 -8.17 3.32
C ILE A 61 6.67 -8.15 4.73
N ILE A 62 7.11 -6.98 5.22
CA ILE A 62 7.64 -6.85 6.58
C ILE A 62 6.58 -7.27 7.63
N CYS A 63 5.33 -6.82 7.47
CA CYS A 63 4.23 -7.25 8.36
C CYS A 63 3.99 -8.76 8.34
N VAL A 64 4.07 -9.41 7.17
CA VAL A 64 3.93 -10.87 7.05
C VAL A 64 5.10 -11.60 7.70
N ILE A 65 6.33 -11.15 7.48
CA ILE A 65 7.54 -11.73 8.12
C ILE A 65 7.41 -11.66 9.65
N ILE A 66 7.01 -10.51 10.19
CA ILE A 66 6.78 -10.34 11.63
C ILE A 66 5.73 -11.35 12.14
N LYS A 67 4.63 -11.54 11.40
CA LYS A 67 3.61 -12.54 11.76
C LYS A 67 4.14 -13.97 11.75
N ILE A 68 5.00 -14.32 10.78
CA ILE A 68 5.63 -15.64 10.70
C ILE A 68 6.55 -15.87 11.90
N ILE A 69 7.41 -14.90 12.23
CA ILE A 69 8.32 -14.97 13.39
C ILE A 69 7.52 -15.13 14.69
N ILE A 70 6.44 -14.37 14.85
CA ILE A 70 5.56 -14.49 16.02
C ILE A 70 4.95 -15.88 16.14
N ARG A 71 4.51 -16.48 15.02
CA ARG A 71 3.99 -17.86 15.01
C ARG A 71 5.07 -18.85 15.42
N TRP A 72 6.24 -18.78 14.81
CA TRP A 72 7.37 -19.67 15.08
C TRP A 72 7.84 -19.62 16.53
N LYS A 73 7.75 -18.48 17.20
CA LYS A 73 8.14 -18.33 18.60
C LYS A 73 7.05 -18.77 19.59
N MET A 74 5.84 -19.03 19.11
CA MET A 74 4.72 -19.53 19.90
C MET A 74 4.58 -21.06 19.86
N ASP A 75 5.17 -21.70 18.86
CA ASP A 75 5.34 -23.16 18.78
C ASP A 75 6.57 -23.60 19.59
#